data_AF-C5PI33-F1
#
_entry.id   AF-C5PI33-F1
#
_cell.length_a   1.000
_cell.length_b   1.000
_cell.length_c   1.000
_cell.angle_alpha   90.00
_cell.angle_beta   90.00
_cell.angle_gamma   90.00
#
_symmetry.space_group_name_H-M   'P 1'
#
loop_
_entity.id
_entity.type
_entity.pdbx_description
1 polymer ?
#
loop_
_entity_poly.entity_id
_entity_poly.type
_entity_poly.pdbx_seq_one_letter_code
_entity_poly.pdbx_strand_id
1 'polypeptide(L)'
;MPLPIISHTFSNGLSSIPYAYPIAKTASGIAAIALLKRYFGGAINQSERTMHSKVIMITGGTSGVGASIVHELASRGAQIIILTQHSPSDPFVVDYVEDVRNSTNNSLVYAEQVDLSSLHSVRRFATKWIDNTPPRRLDMVILCGNTLTPPSSPELQNTSDRLNREWQVNYLANFHLLSILSPALRAQPPDRDVRVIFATCSSYIRAELDFETLEARTSEATQGSSTSKAKSSVKGTIRSGCKSSSSMYATSKLALLIFARSYQAHLANYDNSNRTKKQAARPTNSRVLVVDPGFSRTPGTRRWLTGGSLLGLLFYLLTWPIWWLILKSPQQGAQSFLLAAMEAGLSAVGETDEDRQRRIVGIQGGRLIKECKQREVLRKEVMDDKIAEKLWKFSQEQIEKTEKASALRRAIEKGEKQEEAKKKQKPDRGKKEG
;
A
#
# COMPACT_ATOMS: atom_id res chain seq x y z
N MET A 1 -21.34 8.95 -49.33
CA MET A 1 -21.39 10.43 -49.39
C MET A 1 -22.65 10.90 -48.64
N PRO A 2 -22.55 11.59 -47.49
CA PRO A 2 -23.70 11.89 -46.61
C PRO A 2 -24.48 13.16 -47.00
N LEU A 3 -24.07 13.84 -48.07
CA LEU A 3 -24.65 15.11 -48.53
C LEU A 3 -26.17 15.06 -48.82
N PRO A 4 -26.75 14.02 -49.46
CA PRO A 4 -28.19 14.00 -49.72
C PRO A 4 -29.04 13.77 -48.46
N ILE A 5 -28.47 13.19 -47.40
CA ILE A 5 -29.17 13.01 -46.12
C ILE A 5 -29.27 14.36 -45.40
N ILE A 6 -28.18 15.13 -45.42
CA ILE A 6 -28.09 16.45 -44.77
C ILE A 6 -29.02 17.47 -45.44
N SER A 7 -29.07 17.49 -46.78
CA SER A 7 -29.97 18.39 -47.52
C SER A 7 -31.44 18.05 -47.29
N HIS A 8 -31.77 16.76 -47.19
CA HIS A 8 -33.15 16.29 -46.96
C HIS A 8 -33.62 16.52 -45.52
N THR A 9 -32.71 16.49 -44.53
CA THR A 9 -33.03 16.89 -43.15
C THR A 9 -33.37 18.36 -43.00
N PHE A 10 -32.75 19.24 -43.79
CA PHE A 10 -32.99 20.69 -43.70
C PHE A 10 -34.35 21.08 -44.32
N SER A 11 -34.81 20.33 -45.34
CA SER A 11 -36.10 20.59 -46.00
C SER A 11 -37.29 19.88 -45.34
N ASN A 12 -37.12 18.66 -44.81
CA ASN A 12 -38.21 17.80 -44.35
C ASN A 12 -38.24 17.53 -42.83
N GLY A 13 -37.32 18.14 -42.07
CA GLY A 13 -37.22 17.99 -40.63
C GLY A 13 -36.62 16.64 -40.18
N LEU A 14 -36.34 16.54 -38.88
CA LEU A 14 -35.67 15.39 -38.25
C LEU A 14 -36.45 14.07 -38.33
N SER A 15 -37.74 14.13 -38.71
CA SER A 15 -38.62 12.98 -38.94
C SER A 15 -38.35 12.23 -40.24
N SER A 16 -37.58 12.81 -41.17
CA SER A 16 -37.29 12.23 -42.48
C SER A 16 -36.17 11.17 -42.48
N ILE A 17 -35.43 11.03 -41.37
CA ILE A 17 -34.39 10.01 -41.22
C ILE A 17 -35.01 8.74 -40.62
N PRO A 18 -34.95 7.59 -41.31
CA PRO A 18 -35.39 6.32 -40.72
C PRO A 18 -34.56 6.02 -39.47
N TYR A 19 -35.24 5.64 -38.39
CA TYR A 19 -34.65 5.34 -37.07
C TYR A 19 -34.02 6.51 -36.30
N ALA A 20 -34.22 7.78 -36.70
CA ALA A 20 -33.67 8.93 -35.97
C ALA A 20 -34.07 8.99 -34.49
N TYR A 21 -35.32 8.67 -34.15
CA TYR A 21 -35.78 8.68 -32.76
C TYR A 21 -35.14 7.54 -31.92
N PRO A 22 -35.12 6.26 -32.38
CA PRO A 22 -34.33 5.21 -31.74
C PRO A 22 -32.83 5.55 -31.58
N ILE A 23 -32.22 6.15 -32.60
CA ILE A 23 -30.81 6.58 -32.57
C ILE A 23 -30.60 7.68 -31.52
N ALA A 24 -31.46 8.71 -31.49
CA ALA A 24 -31.37 9.78 -30.51
C ALA A 24 -31.55 9.27 -29.07
N LYS A 25 -32.49 8.35 -28.84
CA LYS A 25 -32.74 7.73 -27.52
C LYS A 25 -31.57 6.84 -27.07
N THR A 26 -30.97 6.08 -27.98
CA THR A 26 -29.81 5.25 -27.65
C THR A 26 -28.56 6.10 -27.45
N ALA A 27 -28.35 7.13 -28.27
CA ALA A 27 -27.26 8.09 -28.13
C ALA A 27 -27.31 8.85 -26.80
N SER A 28 -28.50 9.29 -26.36
CA SER A 28 -28.64 9.95 -25.05
C SER A 28 -28.34 9.00 -23.88
N GLY A 29 -28.74 7.74 -23.98
CA GLY A 29 -28.37 6.69 -23.02
C GLY A 29 -26.86 6.44 -22.96
N ILE A 30 -26.20 6.30 -24.11
CA ILE A 30 -24.73 6.13 -24.20
C ILE A 30 -24.01 7.37 -23.65
N ALA A 31 -24.47 8.57 -23.99
CA ALA A 31 -23.92 9.81 -23.48
C ALA A 31 -24.04 9.90 -21.95
N ALA A 32 -25.18 9.51 -21.38
CA ALA A 32 -25.38 9.48 -19.94
C ALA A 32 -24.42 8.48 -19.26
N ILE A 33 -24.25 7.28 -19.83
CA ILE A 33 -23.30 6.28 -19.33
C ILE A 33 -21.85 6.80 -19.42
N ALA A 34 -21.48 7.44 -20.53
CA ALA A 34 -20.15 8.01 -20.73
C ALA A 34 -19.86 9.15 -19.73
N LEU A 35 -20.82 10.04 -19.50
CA LEU A 35 -20.72 11.11 -18.51
C LEU A 35 -20.59 10.55 -17.09
N LEU A 36 -21.39 9.53 -16.76
CA LEU A 36 -21.32 8.87 -15.47
C LEU A 36 -19.97 8.15 -15.27
N LYS A 37 -19.45 7.49 -16.32
CA LYS A 37 -18.13 6.85 -16.28
C LYS A 37 -17.00 7.87 -16.13
N ARG A 38 -17.12 9.03 -16.79
CA ARG A 38 -16.17 10.15 -16.65
C ARG A 38 -16.21 10.73 -15.22
N TYR A 39 -17.40 10.86 -14.64
CA TYR A 39 -17.57 11.31 -13.26
C TYR A 39 -16.91 10.36 -12.25
N PHE A 40 -17.22 9.06 -12.33
CA PHE A 40 -16.61 8.05 -11.44
C PHE A 40 -15.12 7.81 -11.70
N GLY A 41 -14.63 8.13 -12.91
CA GLY A 41 -13.21 8.05 -13.25
C GLY A 41 -12.32 8.97 -12.39
N GLY A 42 -12.89 10.05 -11.86
CA GLY A 42 -12.19 10.99 -10.99
C GLY A 42 -11.19 11.90 -11.72
N ALA A 43 -10.38 12.60 -10.95
CA ALA A 43 -9.40 13.54 -11.48
C ALA A 43 -8.18 12.84 -12.09
N ILE A 44 -7.58 13.48 -13.09
CA ILE A 44 -6.37 13.02 -13.80
C ILE A 44 -5.20 13.90 -13.35
N ASN A 45 -4.01 13.30 -13.24
CA ASN A 45 -2.79 14.06 -12.99
C ASN A 45 -2.43 14.89 -14.22
N GLN A 46 -2.16 16.18 -14.04
CA GLN A 46 -1.74 17.08 -15.13
C GLN A 46 -0.23 17.30 -15.17
N SER A 47 0.51 16.76 -14.21
CA SER A 47 1.96 16.91 -14.18
C SER A 47 2.60 16.09 -15.29
N GLU A 48 3.43 16.75 -16.12
CA GLU A 48 4.20 16.14 -17.22
C GLU A 48 5.68 15.92 -16.84
N ARG A 49 5.99 15.89 -15.54
CA ARG A 49 7.37 15.81 -15.04
C ARG A 49 8.04 14.49 -15.45
N THR A 50 9.23 14.58 -16.04
CA THR A 50 10.05 13.40 -16.31
C THR A 50 10.72 12.87 -15.04
N MET A 51 10.86 11.55 -14.92
CA MET A 51 11.36 10.88 -13.72
C MET A 51 12.74 10.24 -13.92
N HIS A 52 13.47 10.66 -14.96
CA HIS A 52 14.83 10.22 -15.23
C HIS A 52 15.75 10.40 -14.01
N SER A 53 16.65 9.43 -13.82
CA SER A 53 17.61 9.42 -12.70
C SER A 53 16.96 9.45 -11.31
N LYS A 54 15.68 9.07 -11.16
CA LYS A 54 15.04 8.88 -9.85
C LYS A 54 14.97 7.41 -9.50
N VAL A 55 15.41 7.07 -8.29
CA VAL A 55 15.33 5.70 -7.76
C VAL A 55 14.09 5.58 -6.88
N ILE A 56 13.15 4.76 -7.32
CA ILE A 56 11.83 4.59 -6.69
C ILE A 56 11.68 3.15 -6.22
N MET A 57 11.48 2.97 -4.93
CA MET A 57 11.15 1.69 -4.32
C MET A 57 9.64 1.60 -4.13
N ILE A 58 9.01 0.48 -4.52
CA ILE A 58 7.56 0.31 -4.39
C ILE A 58 7.19 -1.05 -3.81
N THR A 59 6.36 -1.07 -2.76
CA THR A 59 5.71 -2.29 -2.28
C THR A 59 4.37 -2.48 -2.99
N GLY A 60 4.00 -3.73 -3.30
CA GLY A 60 2.72 -4.03 -3.96
C GLY A 60 2.65 -3.55 -5.41
N GLY A 61 3.79 -3.45 -6.10
CA GLY A 61 3.89 -2.95 -7.47
C GLY A 61 3.48 -3.94 -8.57
N THR A 62 3.09 -5.17 -8.24
CA THR A 62 2.79 -6.23 -9.24
C THR A 62 1.33 -6.32 -9.66
N SER A 63 0.42 -5.61 -8.98
CA SER A 63 -1.01 -5.69 -9.30
C SER A 63 -1.77 -4.41 -8.99
N GLY A 64 -2.96 -4.27 -9.60
CA GLY A 64 -3.89 -3.18 -9.33
C GLY A 64 -3.24 -1.80 -9.51
N VAL A 65 -3.46 -0.92 -8.53
CA VAL A 65 -2.99 0.48 -8.58
C VAL A 65 -1.46 0.54 -8.58
N GLY A 66 -0.78 -0.33 -7.83
CA GLY A 66 0.68 -0.38 -7.77
C GLY A 66 1.31 -0.68 -9.13
N ALA A 67 0.76 -1.63 -9.88
CA ALA A 67 1.22 -1.95 -11.24
C ALA A 67 1.05 -0.77 -12.21
N SER A 68 -0.06 -0.04 -12.10
CA SER A 68 -0.26 1.18 -12.90
C SER A 68 0.75 2.28 -12.55
N ILE A 69 1.08 2.44 -11.26
CA ILE A 69 2.11 3.39 -10.81
C ILE A 69 3.49 3.00 -11.35
N VAL A 70 3.87 1.72 -11.27
CA VAL A 70 5.13 1.21 -11.82
C VAL A 70 5.24 1.54 -13.30
N HIS A 71 4.22 1.19 -14.08
CA HIS A 71 4.21 1.40 -15.53
C HIS A 71 4.35 2.89 -15.89
N GLU A 72 3.60 3.77 -15.23
CA GLU A 72 3.61 5.22 -15.51
C GLU A 72 4.90 5.92 -15.05
N LEU A 73 5.52 5.47 -13.95
CA LEU A 73 6.80 6.03 -13.51
C LEU A 73 7.97 5.48 -14.35
N ALA A 74 7.90 4.21 -14.74
CA ALA A 74 8.89 3.58 -15.62
C ALA A 74 8.85 4.17 -17.04
N SER A 75 7.66 4.45 -17.61
CA SER A 75 7.52 5.12 -18.90
C SER A 75 8.09 6.54 -18.92
N ARG A 76 8.24 7.17 -17.75
CA ARG A 76 8.88 8.48 -17.55
C ARG A 76 10.39 8.39 -17.25
N GLY A 77 10.99 7.20 -17.37
CA GLY A 77 12.42 6.97 -17.23
C GLY A 77 12.93 6.77 -15.80
N ALA A 78 12.05 6.52 -14.83
CA ALA A 78 12.47 6.23 -13.45
C ALA A 78 13.17 4.86 -13.34
N GLN A 79 14.13 4.76 -12.42
CA GLN A 79 14.63 3.46 -11.97
C GLN A 79 13.68 2.90 -10.90
N ILE A 80 13.02 1.78 -11.19
CA ILE A 80 12.03 1.18 -10.29
C ILE A 80 12.61 -0.06 -9.62
N ILE A 81 12.42 -0.17 -8.31
CA ILE A 81 12.72 -1.37 -7.51
C ILE A 81 11.40 -1.86 -6.92
N ILE A 82 10.88 -2.93 -7.50
CA ILE A 82 9.63 -3.55 -7.11
C ILE A 82 9.92 -4.53 -5.97
N LEU A 83 9.35 -4.26 -4.80
CA LEU A 83 9.41 -5.16 -3.66
C LEU A 83 8.27 -6.19 -3.80
N THR A 84 8.66 -7.42 -4.06
CA THR A 84 7.75 -8.53 -4.37
C THR A 84 7.75 -9.57 -3.26
N GLN A 85 6.61 -10.21 -3.01
CA GLN A 85 6.52 -11.27 -2.00
C GLN A 85 7.32 -12.52 -2.43
N HIS A 86 7.24 -12.86 -3.71
CA HIS A 86 7.92 -14.00 -4.31
C HIS A 86 9.40 -13.70 -4.56
N SER A 87 10.19 -14.76 -4.77
CA SER A 87 11.59 -14.59 -5.16
C SER A 87 11.70 -13.84 -6.49
N PRO A 88 12.73 -13.01 -6.72
CA PRO A 88 12.97 -12.42 -8.04
C PRO A 88 13.24 -13.46 -9.14
N SER A 89 13.55 -14.71 -8.77
CA SER A 89 13.70 -15.83 -9.70
C SER A 89 12.39 -16.55 -10.04
N ASP A 90 11.27 -16.13 -9.45
CA ASP A 90 9.95 -16.66 -9.78
C ASP A 90 9.58 -16.28 -11.22
N PRO A 91 9.17 -17.24 -12.08
CA PRO A 91 8.83 -16.97 -13.48
C PRO A 91 7.84 -15.82 -13.64
N PHE A 92 6.83 -15.72 -12.77
CA PHE A 92 5.85 -14.63 -12.84
C PHE A 92 6.50 -13.26 -12.62
N VAL A 93 7.46 -13.15 -11.70
CA VAL A 93 8.14 -11.88 -11.41
C VAL A 93 9.09 -11.51 -12.54
N VAL A 94 9.80 -12.50 -13.11
CA VAL A 94 10.68 -12.30 -14.26
C VAL A 94 9.88 -11.80 -15.46
N ASP A 95 8.82 -12.52 -15.84
CA ASP A 95 7.96 -12.16 -16.96
C ASP A 95 7.34 -10.77 -16.75
N TYR A 96 6.84 -10.48 -15.55
CA TYR A 96 6.26 -9.17 -15.23
C TYR A 96 7.27 -8.03 -15.36
N VAL A 97 8.51 -8.22 -14.90
CA VAL A 97 9.55 -7.20 -15.02
C VAL A 97 9.93 -6.99 -16.49
N GLU A 98 10.05 -8.07 -17.27
CA GLU A 98 10.33 -7.99 -18.71
C GLU A 98 9.20 -7.29 -19.47
N ASP A 99 7.94 -7.61 -19.18
CA ASP A 99 6.77 -6.94 -19.76
C ASP A 99 6.78 -5.44 -19.47
N VAL A 100 7.08 -5.03 -18.24
CA VAL A 100 7.18 -3.61 -17.89
C VAL A 100 8.34 -2.96 -18.66
N ARG A 101 9.51 -3.60 -18.74
CA ARG A 101 10.67 -3.06 -19.48
C ARG A 101 10.34 -2.88 -20.97
N ASN A 102 9.68 -3.86 -21.58
CA ASN A 102 9.31 -3.86 -22.99
C ASN A 102 8.23 -2.81 -23.29
N SER A 103 7.16 -2.76 -22.48
CA SER A 103 6.06 -1.81 -22.67
C SER A 103 6.47 -0.35 -22.42
N THR A 104 7.43 -0.11 -21.53
CA THR A 104 7.90 1.24 -21.17
C THR A 104 9.19 1.66 -21.84
N ASN A 105 9.84 0.76 -22.59
CA ASN A 105 11.17 0.93 -23.18
C ASN A 105 12.22 1.41 -22.15
N ASN A 106 12.16 0.86 -20.93
CA ASN A 106 13.03 1.25 -19.82
C ASN A 106 13.60 0.00 -19.14
N SER A 107 14.90 -0.23 -19.31
CA SER A 107 15.61 -1.37 -18.73
C SER A 107 15.87 -1.25 -17.21
N LEU A 108 15.64 -0.08 -16.62
CA LEU A 108 15.94 0.23 -15.21
C LEU A 108 14.84 -0.21 -14.24
N VAL A 109 14.17 -1.33 -14.53
CA VAL A 109 13.16 -1.93 -13.65
C VAL A 109 13.76 -3.18 -13.01
N TYR A 110 13.75 -3.28 -11.68
CA TYR A 110 14.33 -4.37 -10.91
C TYR A 110 13.32 -4.91 -9.90
N ALA A 111 13.47 -6.17 -9.49
CA ALA A 111 12.67 -6.77 -8.43
C ALA A 111 13.58 -7.28 -7.30
N GLU A 112 13.14 -7.09 -6.05
CA GLU A 112 13.77 -7.65 -4.85
C GLU A 112 12.69 -8.32 -3.99
N GLN A 113 13.08 -9.38 -3.27
CA GLN A 113 12.17 -10.14 -2.44
C GLN A 113 11.97 -9.48 -1.07
N VAL A 114 10.72 -9.12 -0.77
CA VAL A 114 10.25 -8.64 0.53
C VAL A 114 8.84 -9.18 0.78
N ASP A 115 8.75 -10.18 1.66
CA ASP A 115 7.46 -10.64 2.16
C ASP A 115 7.02 -9.80 3.36
N LEU A 116 6.03 -8.93 3.15
CA LEU A 116 5.45 -8.09 4.21
C LEU A 116 4.74 -8.91 5.31
N SER A 117 4.43 -10.19 5.06
CA SER A 117 3.90 -11.10 6.07
C SER A 117 4.98 -11.71 6.99
N SER A 118 6.26 -11.42 6.73
CA SER A 118 7.39 -11.82 7.60
C SER A 118 8.27 -10.62 7.95
N LEU A 119 8.30 -10.23 9.23
CA LEU A 119 9.17 -9.13 9.70
C LEU A 119 10.65 -9.41 9.44
N HIS A 120 11.06 -10.68 9.50
CA HIS A 120 12.43 -11.07 9.18
C HIS A 120 12.81 -10.82 7.71
N SER A 121 11.89 -11.08 6.78
CA SER A 121 12.11 -10.79 5.36
C SER A 121 12.31 -9.28 5.13
N VAL A 122 11.46 -8.46 5.76
CA VAL A 122 11.55 -7.00 5.74
C VAL A 122 12.89 -6.54 6.32
N ARG A 123 13.29 -7.05 7.50
CA ARG A 123 14.57 -6.72 8.13
C ARG A 123 15.75 -7.06 7.23
N ARG A 124 15.79 -8.29 6.70
CA ARG A 124 16.90 -8.79 5.87
C ARG A 124 17.10 -7.92 4.63
N PHE A 125 16.01 -7.53 3.97
CA PHE A 125 16.09 -6.63 2.82
C PHE A 125 16.55 -5.23 3.23
N ALA A 126 15.93 -4.65 4.27
CA ALA A 126 16.22 -3.30 4.69
C ALA A 126 17.66 -3.14 5.20
N THR A 127 18.20 -4.11 5.95
CA THR A 127 19.61 -4.14 6.37
C THR A 127 20.53 -4.27 5.17
N LYS A 128 20.26 -5.22 4.25
CA LYS A 128 21.01 -5.36 2.99
C LYS A 128 21.03 -4.06 2.18
N TRP A 129 19.95 -3.28 2.22
CA TRP A 129 19.88 -2.00 1.53
C TRP A 129 20.78 -0.93 2.16
N ILE A 130 20.72 -0.77 3.49
CA ILE A 130 21.50 0.24 4.23
C ILE A 130 22.99 -0.10 4.35
N ASP A 131 23.36 -1.39 4.33
CA ASP A 131 24.75 -1.85 4.48
C ASP A 131 25.62 -1.58 3.24
N ASN A 132 25.01 -1.17 2.11
CA ASN A 132 25.77 -0.82 0.90
C ASN A 132 26.63 0.41 1.13
N THR A 133 27.93 0.30 0.82
CA THR A 133 28.89 1.39 0.86
C THR A 133 29.46 1.61 -0.55
N PRO A 134 29.23 2.76 -1.21
CA PRO A 134 28.50 3.94 -0.73
C PRO A 134 26.97 3.74 -0.62
N PRO A 135 26.27 4.54 0.22
CA PRO A 135 24.82 4.45 0.37
C PRO A 135 24.09 4.53 -0.99
N ARG A 136 23.20 3.57 -1.24
CA ARG A 136 22.39 3.57 -2.46
C ARG A 136 21.47 4.78 -2.48
N ARG A 137 21.37 5.39 -3.65
CA ARG A 137 20.41 6.46 -3.90
C ARG A 137 18.97 5.95 -3.74
N LEU A 138 18.15 6.70 -3.01
CA LEU A 138 16.73 6.41 -2.80
C LEU A 138 15.94 7.73 -2.78
N ASP A 139 15.34 8.09 -3.91
CA ASP A 139 14.56 9.33 -4.03
C ASP A 139 13.11 9.15 -3.57
N MET A 140 12.53 7.95 -3.71
CA MET A 140 11.13 7.75 -3.39
C MET A 140 10.81 6.35 -2.88
N VAL A 141 9.93 6.26 -1.88
CA VAL A 141 9.36 5.01 -1.39
C VAL A 141 7.84 5.09 -1.50
N ILE A 142 7.23 4.21 -2.27
CA ILE A 142 5.78 4.11 -2.45
C ILE A 142 5.28 2.84 -1.77
N LEU A 143 4.43 3.00 -0.76
CA LEU A 143 3.90 1.91 0.04
C LEU A 143 2.47 1.56 -0.42
N CYS A 144 2.35 0.72 -1.45
CA CYS A 144 1.07 0.23 -1.97
C CYS A 144 0.73 -1.20 -1.53
N GLY A 145 1.67 -1.92 -0.91
CA GLY A 145 1.47 -3.28 -0.39
C GLY A 145 0.34 -3.32 0.64
N ASN A 146 -0.70 -4.10 0.34
CA ASN A 146 -1.91 -4.16 1.15
C ASN A 146 -2.63 -5.49 0.96
N THR A 147 -3.24 -6.00 2.03
CA THR A 147 -4.07 -7.20 2.02
C THR A 147 -5.40 -6.92 2.73
N LEU A 148 -6.44 -7.57 2.22
CA LEU A 148 -7.75 -7.62 2.85
C LEU A 148 -8.16 -9.09 2.90
N THR A 149 -8.34 -9.60 4.11
CA THR A 149 -8.69 -10.99 4.35
C THR A 149 -10.21 -11.07 4.52
N PRO A 150 -10.93 -11.80 3.64
CA PRO A 150 -12.36 -11.93 3.77
C PRO A 150 -12.73 -12.76 5.03
N PRO A 151 -13.89 -12.52 5.63
CA PRO A 151 -14.34 -13.26 6.83
C PRO A 151 -14.42 -14.77 6.63
N SER A 152 -14.62 -15.22 5.39
CA SER A 152 -14.77 -16.62 4.99
C SER A 152 -13.46 -17.43 5.04
N SER A 153 -12.31 -16.81 5.30
CA SER A 153 -11.01 -17.48 5.31
C SER A 153 -10.24 -17.28 6.63
N PRO A 154 -10.67 -17.92 7.74
CA PRO A 154 -10.05 -17.77 9.05
C PRO A 154 -8.57 -18.20 9.07
N GLU A 155 -8.21 -19.23 8.30
CA GLU A 155 -6.82 -19.72 8.19
C GLU A 155 -5.86 -18.66 7.63
N LEU A 156 -6.35 -17.74 6.80
CA LEU A 156 -5.57 -16.65 6.20
C LEU A 156 -5.49 -15.40 7.07
N GLN A 157 -6.08 -15.42 8.27
CA GLN A 157 -6.04 -14.28 9.18
C GLN A 157 -4.69 -14.13 9.88
N ASN A 158 -3.85 -15.17 9.90
CA ASN A 158 -2.57 -15.16 10.58
C ASN A 158 -1.40 -15.20 9.60
N THR A 159 -0.30 -14.56 9.96
CA THR A 159 0.98 -14.61 9.25
C THR A 159 1.91 -15.69 9.81
N SER A 160 3.07 -15.91 9.18
CA SER A 160 4.14 -16.76 9.72
C SER A 160 4.60 -16.33 11.12
N ASP A 161 4.46 -15.04 11.42
CA ASP A 161 4.84 -14.45 12.71
C ASP A 161 3.73 -14.56 13.77
N ARG A 162 2.59 -15.20 13.45
CA ARG A 162 1.38 -15.33 14.30
C ARG A 162 0.70 -14.00 14.67
N LEU A 163 0.87 -12.99 13.84
CA LEU A 163 0.13 -11.74 13.96
C LEU A 163 -1.04 -11.74 12.99
N ASN A 164 -2.02 -10.87 13.26
CA ASN A 164 -3.10 -10.62 12.31
C ASN A 164 -2.52 -10.12 10.98
N ARG A 165 -2.92 -10.75 9.87
CA ARG A 165 -2.38 -10.51 8.53
C ARG A 165 -2.64 -9.10 8.03
N GLU A 166 -3.81 -8.54 8.28
CA GLU A 166 -4.13 -7.16 7.87
C GLU A 166 -3.31 -6.16 8.67
N TRP A 167 -3.18 -6.37 9.99
CA TRP A 167 -2.35 -5.53 10.84
C TRP A 167 -0.87 -5.57 10.43
N GLN A 168 -0.31 -6.77 10.25
CA GLN A 168 1.09 -6.92 9.94
C GLN A 168 1.43 -6.38 8.55
N VAL A 169 0.74 -6.84 7.50
CA VAL A 169 1.08 -6.47 6.12
C VAL A 169 0.78 -4.99 5.84
N ASN A 170 -0.36 -4.48 6.31
CA ASN A 170 -0.78 -3.13 5.94
C ASN A 170 -0.10 -2.06 6.77
N TYR A 171 0.27 -2.36 8.03
CA TYR A 171 0.81 -1.38 8.97
C TYR A 171 2.19 -1.76 9.49
N LEU A 172 2.32 -2.87 10.23
CA LEU A 172 3.54 -3.17 11.01
C LEU A 172 4.78 -3.37 10.13
N ALA A 173 4.63 -4.03 8.98
CA ALA A 173 5.70 -4.26 8.03
C ALA A 173 6.19 -2.95 7.39
N ASN A 174 5.27 -2.04 7.07
CA ASN A 174 5.60 -0.70 6.56
C ASN A 174 6.32 0.13 7.63
N PHE A 175 5.85 0.06 8.88
CA PHE A 175 6.53 0.70 10.02
C PHE A 175 7.96 0.18 10.17
N HIS A 176 8.14 -1.13 10.15
CA HIS A 176 9.45 -1.78 10.30
C HIS A 176 10.40 -1.43 9.14
N LEU A 177 9.91 -1.52 7.90
CA LEU A 177 10.66 -1.19 6.69
C LEU A 177 11.19 0.25 6.74
N LEU A 178 10.31 1.23 7.00
CA LEU A 178 10.69 2.64 7.05
C LEU A 178 11.57 2.97 8.26
N SER A 179 11.36 2.33 9.40
CA SER A 179 12.22 2.52 10.58
C SER A 179 13.68 2.15 10.26
N ILE A 180 13.90 1.06 9.53
CA ILE A 180 15.25 0.62 9.14
C ILE A 180 15.80 1.45 7.96
N LEU A 181 14.97 1.83 6.98
CA LEU A 181 15.40 2.62 5.81
C LEU A 181 15.60 4.11 6.09
N SER A 182 15.17 4.61 7.26
CA SER A 182 15.28 6.02 7.63
C SER A 182 16.68 6.63 7.43
N PRO A 183 17.80 5.96 7.77
CA PRO A 183 19.14 6.48 7.49
C PRO A 183 19.41 6.65 5.98
N ALA A 184 18.93 5.74 5.12
CA ALA A 184 19.13 5.82 3.67
C ALA A 184 18.35 6.97 3.02
N LEU A 185 17.15 7.29 3.55
CA LEU A 185 16.37 8.45 3.11
C LEU A 185 17.04 9.78 3.50
N ARG A 186 17.68 9.82 4.68
CA ARG A 186 18.38 11.00 5.20
C ARG A 186 19.77 11.20 4.58
N ALA A 187 20.43 10.12 4.16
CA ALA A 187 21.73 10.18 3.51
C ALA A 187 21.70 10.87 2.13
N GLN A 188 20.50 11.15 1.59
CA GLN A 188 20.37 11.82 0.30
C GLN A 188 20.75 13.31 0.40
N PRO A 189 21.39 13.89 -0.63
CA PRO A 189 21.77 15.31 -0.64
C PRO A 189 20.57 16.25 -0.40
N PRO A 190 20.78 17.42 0.22
CA PRO A 190 19.69 18.34 0.59
C PRO A 190 18.95 18.93 -0.62
N ASP A 191 19.58 19.00 -1.80
CA ASP A 191 18.95 19.49 -3.03
C ASP A 191 18.02 18.45 -3.68
N ARG A 192 18.02 17.21 -3.18
CA ARG A 192 17.20 16.13 -3.71
C ARG A 192 15.89 16.05 -2.94
N ASP A 193 14.80 16.12 -3.70
CA ASP A 193 13.46 15.84 -3.22
C ASP A 193 13.28 14.35 -2.94
N VAL A 194 13.15 14.01 -1.65
CA VAL A 194 12.93 12.64 -1.16
C VAL A 194 11.48 12.49 -0.71
N ARG A 195 10.75 11.50 -1.25
CA ARG A 195 9.31 11.32 -0.95
C ARG A 195 9.00 9.93 -0.40
N VAL A 196 8.17 9.87 0.64
CA VAL A 196 7.58 8.63 1.15
C VAL A 196 6.06 8.74 0.99
N ILE A 197 5.48 7.89 0.16
CA ILE A 197 4.07 7.94 -0.23
C ILE A 197 3.34 6.72 0.34
N PHE A 198 2.37 6.96 1.21
CA PHE A 198 1.57 5.91 1.84
C PHE A 198 0.23 5.69 1.13
N ALA A 199 -0.16 4.44 0.90
CA ALA A 199 -1.48 4.09 0.40
C ALA A 199 -2.51 3.89 1.53
N THR A 200 -3.49 4.78 1.60
CA THR A 200 -4.61 4.73 2.56
C THR A 200 -5.94 4.43 1.86
N CYS A 201 -7.02 4.33 2.63
CA CYS A 201 -8.38 4.07 2.19
C CYS A 201 -9.36 4.69 3.18
N SER A 202 -10.50 5.21 2.70
CA SER A 202 -11.57 5.81 3.52
C SER A 202 -12.12 4.92 4.64
N SER A 203 -11.81 3.61 4.66
CA SER A 203 -12.15 2.71 5.76
C SER A 203 -11.61 3.15 7.13
N TYR A 204 -10.55 3.97 7.18
CA TYR A 204 -10.01 4.50 8.44
C TYR A 204 -11.04 5.27 9.27
N ILE A 205 -12.07 5.84 8.62
CA ILE A 205 -13.13 6.62 9.29
C ILE A 205 -13.92 5.76 10.28
N ARG A 206 -14.07 4.46 10.00
CA ARG A 206 -14.80 3.48 10.82
C ARG A 206 -13.92 2.70 11.79
N ALA A 207 -12.65 3.08 11.92
CA ALA A 207 -11.72 2.37 12.79
C ALA A 207 -11.95 2.71 14.26
N GLU A 208 -11.66 1.74 15.13
CA GLU A 208 -11.47 1.95 16.56
C GLU A 208 -10.01 1.61 16.86
N LEU A 209 -9.34 2.50 17.60
CA LEU A 209 -7.97 2.33 18.05
C LEU A 209 -7.95 2.24 19.56
N ASP A 210 -8.01 1.02 20.06
CA ASP A 210 -7.79 0.69 21.46
C ASP A 210 -6.61 -0.28 21.55
N PHE A 211 -5.57 0.09 22.29
CA PHE A 211 -4.30 -0.64 22.31
C PHE A 211 -4.41 -1.98 23.04
N GLU A 212 -5.23 -2.08 24.08
CA GLU A 212 -5.46 -3.33 24.83
C GLU A 212 -6.20 -4.34 23.96
N THR A 213 -7.30 -3.92 23.34
CA THR A 213 -8.06 -4.75 22.39
C THR A 213 -7.20 -5.10 21.16
N LEU A 214 -6.32 -4.21 20.72
CA LEU A 214 -5.44 -4.45 19.58
C LEU A 214 -4.37 -5.50 19.90
N GLU A 215 -3.75 -5.44 21.07
CA GLU A 215 -2.79 -6.48 21.51
C GLU A 215 -3.51 -7.82 21.64
N ALA A 216 -4.71 -7.84 22.23
CA ALA A 216 -5.53 -9.06 22.31
C ALA A 216 -5.84 -9.62 20.91
N ARG A 217 -6.33 -8.81 19.97
CA ARG A 217 -6.67 -9.27 18.60
C ARG A 217 -5.48 -9.72 17.77
N THR A 218 -4.31 -9.13 18.03
CA THR A 218 -3.06 -9.52 17.37
C THR A 218 -2.39 -10.72 18.05
N SER A 219 -2.67 -10.95 19.35
CA SER A 219 -2.11 -12.06 20.14
C SER A 219 -3.01 -13.29 20.20
N GLU A 220 -4.34 -13.17 20.14
CA GLU A 220 -5.28 -14.31 20.08
C GLU A 220 -5.10 -15.12 18.79
N ALA A 221 -4.61 -14.47 17.72
CA ALA A 221 -4.03 -15.12 16.54
C ALA A 221 -2.92 -16.16 16.87
N THR A 222 -2.32 -16.08 18.06
CA THR A 222 -1.26 -16.98 18.55
C THR A 222 -1.79 -18.29 19.14
N GLN A 223 -3.08 -18.36 19.51
CA GLN A 223 -3.71 -19.47 20.26
C GLN A 223 -4.71 -20.32 19.44
N GLY A 224 -4.80 -20.11 18.12
CA GLY A 224 -5.54 -21.02 17.25
C GLY A 224 -4.72 -22.27 16.95
N SER A 225 -5.14 -23.43 17.48
CA SER A 225 -4.58 -24.78 17.29
C SER A 225 -3.60 -25.32 18.36
N SER A 226 -4.04 -25.38 19.62
CA SER A 226 -3.70 -26.52 20.48
C SER A 226 -4.76 -26.71 21.58
N THR A 227 -5.60 -27.74 21.39
CA THR A 227 -6.28 -28.53 22.43
C THR A 227 -6.75 -27.84 23.72
N SER A 228 -8.07 -27.67 23.85
CA SER A 228 -8.71 -27.54 25.17
C SER A 228 -10.08 -28.24 25.23
N LYS A 229 -10.05 -29.58 25.20
CA LYS A 229 -10.97 -30.35 26.04
C LYS A 229 -10.37 -30.39 27.44
N ALA A 230 -10.67 -29.40 28.27
CA ALA A 230 -10.53 -29.51 29.71
C ALA A 230 -11.74 -28.86 30.36
N LYS A 231 -12.58 -29.71 30.97
CA LYS A 231 -13.64 -29.32 31.88
C LYS A 231 -13.03 -28.52 33.03
N SER A 232 -13.48 -27.30 33.27
CA SER A 232 -13.51 -26.75 34.63
C SER A 232 -14.83 -26.03 34.85
N SER A 233 -15.61 -26.61 35.75
CA SER A 233 -16.80 -26.05 36.35
C SER A 233 -16.37 -24.96 37.34
N VAL A 234 -16.45 -23.69 36.97
CA VAL A 234 -16.49 -22.59 37.93
C VAL A 234 -17.57 -21.61 37.45
N LYS A 235 -18.68 -21.59 38.19
CA LYS A 235 -19.72 -20.55 38.12
C LYS A 235 -19.06 -19.23 38.54
N GLY A 236 -18.61 -18.46 37.57
CA GLY A 236 -18.18 -17.09 37.72
C GLY A 236 -18.63 -16.32 36.49
N THR A 237 -19.52 -15.38 36.69
CA THR A 237 -20.14 -14.53 35.66
C THR A 237 -19.07 -13.74 34.88
N ILE A 238 -18.50 -14.33 33.81
CA ILE A 238 -17.68 -13.60 32.86
C ILE A 238 -18.63 -12.90 31.89
N ARG A 239 -18.80 -11.60 32.10
CA ARG A 239 -19.44 -10.70 31.14
C ARG A 239 -18.74 -10.84 29.79
N SER A 240 -19.45 -11.38 28.81
CA SER A 240 -19.11 -11.41 27.39
C SER A 240 -19.22 -10.02 26.75
N GLY A 241 -18.46 -9.05 27.29
CA GLY A 241 -18.55 -7.64 26.95
C GLY A 241 -17.31 -7.13 26.23
N CYS A 242 -17.09 -7.52 24.96
CA CYS A 242 -16.45 -6.63 23.99
C CYS A 242 -16.79 -7.08 22.55
N LYS A 243 -17.99 -6.73 22.09
CA LYS A 243 -18.30 -6.72 20.65
C LYS A 243 -17.68 -5.47 20.03
N SER A 244 -16.36 -5.44 19.79
CA SER A 244 -15.79 -4.35 18.98
C SER A 244 -16.12 -4.59 17.51
N SER A 245 -16.86 -3.63 16.94
CA SER A 245 -17.52 -3.64 15.62
C SER A 245 -16.56 -3.32 14.46
N SER A 246 -15.32 -2.92 14.77
CA SER A 246 -14.37 -2.43 13.78
C SER A 246 -13.54 -3.54 13.13
N SER A 247 -13.45 -3.50 11.80
CA SER A 247 -12.60 -4.38 10.99
C SER A 247 -11.11 -4.08 11.20
N MET A 248 -10.27 -5.12 11.36
CA MET A 248 -8.80 -4.97 11.50
C MET A 248 -8.18 -4.17 10.35
N TYR A 249 -8.68 -4.36 9.13
CA TYR A 249 -8.33 -3.54 7.99
C TYR A 249 -8.51 -2.03 8.26
N ALA A 250 -9.64 -1.61 8.83
CA ALA A 250 -9.90 -0.21 9.14
C ALA A 250 -8.90 0.33 10.17
N THR A 251 -8.66 -0.42 11.26
CA THR A 251 -7.67 -0.06 12.29
C THR A 251 -6.26 0.04 11.72
N SER A 252 -5.86 -0.85 10.81
CA SER A 252 -4.55 -0.78 10.13
C SER A 252 -4.39 0.49 9.29
N LYS A 253 -5.46 0.97 8.64
CA LYS A 253 -5.43 2.19 7.82
C LYS A 253 -5.43 3.46 8.67
N LEU A 254 -6.09 3.45 9.82
CA LEU A 254 -6.00 4.55 10.79
C LEU A 254 -4.60 4.63 11.41
N ALA A 255 -4.03 3.50 11.84
CA ALA A 255 -2.68 3.44 12.37
C ALA A 255 -1.64 3.93 11.35
N LEU A 256 -1.80 3.56 10.07
CA LEU A 256 -0.93 4.03 8.99
C LEU A 256 -0.99 5.56 8.79
N LEU A 257 -2.16 6.19 8.93
CA LEU A 257 -2.29 7.65 8.87
C LEU A 257 -1.57 8.34 10.04
N ILE A 258 -1.77 7.83 11.27
CA ILE A 258 -1.09 8.34 12.47
C ILE A 258 0.42 8.20 12.31
N PHE A 259 0.88 7.04 11.86
CA PHE A 259 2.30 6.77 11.62
C PHE A 259 2.89 7.66 10.52
N ALA A 260 2.19 7.90 9.41
CA ALA A 260 2.70 8.78 8.36
C ALA A 260 2.99 10.20 8.87
N ARG A 261 2.11 10.75 9.71
CA ARG A 261 2.32 12.05 10.36
C ARG A 261 3.49 12.00 11.35
N SER A 262 3.52 11.02 12.24
CA SER A 262 4.59 10.92 13.23
C SER A 262 5.95 10.67 12.58
N TYR A 263 5.99 9.89 11.49
CA TYR A 263 7.18 9.63 10.71
C TYR A 263 7.74 10.91 10.06
N GLN A 264 6.87 11.80 9.55
CA GLN A 264 7.31 13.12 9.07
C GLN A 264 7.99 13.93 10.19
N ALA A 265 7.43 13.92 11.39
CA ALA A 265 8.01 14.61 12.54
C ALA A 265 9.35 13.97 12.94
N HIS A 266 9.46 12.65 12.91
CA HIS A 266 10.72 11.93 13.18
C HIS A 266 11.82 12.21 12.14
N LEU A 267 11.47 12.37 10.87
CA LEU A 267 12.43 12.81 9.84
C LEU A 267 12.86 14.26 10.07
N ALA A 268 11.91 15.14 10.40
CA ALA A 268 12.17 16.55 10.67
C ALA A 268 13.07 16.79 11.89
N ASN A 269 12.78 16.12 13.00
CA ASN A 269 13.49 16.32 14.27
C ASN A 269 14.94 15.80 14.22
N TYR A 270 15.18 14.70 13.51
CA TYR A 270 16.52 14.13 13.39
C TYR A 270 17.46 15.01 12.56
N ASP A 271 16.95 15.63 11.49
CA ASP A 271 17.75 16.55 10.68
C ASP A 271 18.13 17.81 11.49
N ASN A 272 17.26 18.26 12.40
CA ASN A 272 17.54 19.42 13.24
C ASN A 272 18.61 19.17 14.31
N SER A 273 18.75 17.94 14.84
CA SER A 273 19.75 17.65 15.87
C SER A 273 21.19 17.60 15.34
N ASN A 274 21.38 17.27 14.06
CA ASN A 274 22.69 17.10 13.45
C ASN A 274 23.16 18.31 12.61
N ARG A 275 22.32 19.36 12.49
CA ARG A 275 22.59 20.54 11.65
C ARG A 275 23.05 21.73 12.48
N THR A 276 23.94 22.55 11.91
CA THR A 276 24.27 23.86 12.48
C THR A 276 23.03 24.77 12.52
N LYS A 277 22.97 25.75 13.44
CA LYS A 277 21.80 26.65 13.60
C LYS A 277 21.35 27.33 12.29
N LYS A 278 22.27 27.62 11.35
CA LYS A 278 21.97 28.15 10.00
C LYS A 278 21.37 27.10 9.05
N GLN A 279 21.72 25.82 9.20
CA GLN A 279 21.20 24.72 8.39
C GLN A 279 19.86 24.18 8.92
N ALA A 280 19.65 24.21 10.25
CA ALA A 280 18.38 23.84 10.89
C ALA A 280 17.21 24.76 10.50
N ALA A 281 17.49 25.97 10.01
CA ALA A 281 16.47 26.88 9.46
C ALA A 281 15.92 26.45 8.09
N ARG A 282 16.57 25.51 7.38
CA ARG A 282 16.11 25.01 6.08
C ARG A 282 15.19 23.79 6.25
N PRO A 283 14.04 23.72 5.55
CA PRO A 283 13.15 22.57 5.63
C PRO A 283 13.87 21.27 5.25
N THR A 284 13.45 20.15 5.85
CA THR A 284 13.97 18.83 5.51
C THR A 284 13.67 18.49 4.06
N ASN A 285 14.62 17.87 3.37
CA ASN A 285 14.49 17.46 1.97
C ASN A 285 13.53 16.26 1.79
N SER A 286 13.21 15.57 2.89
CA SER A 286 12.28 14.44 2.93
C SER A 286 10.84 14.87 3.25
N ARG A 287 9.88 14.31 2.50
CA ARG A 287 8.44 14.54 2.65
C ARG A 287 7.67 13.23 2.73
N VAL A 288 6.73 13.19 3.66
CA VAL A 288 5.76 12.11 3.80
C VAL A 288 4.40 12.56 3.30
N LEU A 289 3.86 11.83 2.34
CA LEU A 289 2.56 12.07 1.73
C LEU A 289 1.68 10.85 1.91
N VAL A 290 0.38 11.06 2.04
CA VAL A 290 -0.59 9.98 2.18
C VAL A 290 -1.61 10.11 1.07
N VAL A 291 -1.90 9.02 0.35
CA VAL A 291 -2.74 9.03 -0.85
C VAL A 291 -3.87 8.02 -0.72
N ASP A 292 -5.10 8.49 -0.97
CA ASP A 292 -6.29 7.65 -1.12
C ASP A 292 -6.63 7.51 -2.63
N PRO A 293 -6.43 6.33 -3.24
CA PRO A 293 -6.78 6.09 -4.64
C PRO A 293 -8.30 6.06 -4.89
N GLY A 294 -9.11 6.10 -3.83
CA GLY A 294 -10.55 5.89 -3.91
C GLY A 294 -10.92 4.45 -4.27
N PHE A 295 -12.18 4.24 -4.63
CA PHE A 295 -12.72 2.93 -4.97
C PHE A 295 -12.24 2.51 -6.36
N SER A 296 -11.17 1.72 -6.39
CA SER A 296 -10.54 1.22 -7.61
C SER A 296 -10.79 -0.28 -7.79
N ARG A 297 -10.93 -0.73 -9.04
CA ARG A 297 -11.08 -2.16 -9.39
C ARG A 297 -9.75 -2.89 -9.22
N THR A 298 -9.47 -3.29 -7.97
CA THR A 298 -8.26 -4.04 -7.60
C THR A 298 -8.62 -5.46 -7.17
N PRO A 299 -7.66 -6.41 -7.16
CA PRO A 299 -7.87 -7.73 -6.59
C PRO A 299 -8.39 -7.70 -5.15
N GLY A 300 -7.93 -6.74 -4.33
CA GLY A 300 -8.41 -6.53 -2.97
C GLY A 300 -9.89 -6.13 -2.91
N THR A 301 -10.32 -5.17 -3.74
CA THR A 301 -11.72 -4.75 -3.83
C THR A 301 -12.63 -5.87 -4.34
N ARG A 302 -12.16 -6.65 -5.34
CA ARG A 302 -12.88 -7.85 -5.82
C ARG A 302 -13.04 -8.87 -4.69
N ARG A 303 -11.98 -9.14 -3.91
CA ARG A 303 -12.04 -10.07 -2.79
C ARG A 303 -12.99 -9.60 -1.69
N TRP A 304 -13.04 -8.30 -1.44
CA TRP A 304 -13.99 -7.68 -0.51
C TRP A 304 -15.45 -7.83 -0.98
N LEU A 305 -15.76 -7.47 -2.24
CA LEU A 305 -17.11 -7.55 -2.79
C LEU A 305 -17.65 -8.99 -2.87
N THR A 306 -16.77 -9.96 -3.14
CA THR A 306 -17.14 -11.38 -3.25
C THR A 306 -17.19 -12.10 -1.90
N GLY A 307 -16.72 -11.44 -0.83
CA GLY A 307 -16.55 -12.07 0.48
C GLY A 307 -15.65 -13.31 0.44
N GLY A 308 -14.80 -13.45 -0.57
CA GLY A 308 -13.96 -14.64 -0.78
C GLY A 308 -14.71 -15.93 -1.18
N SER A 309 -15.99 -15.85 -1.52
CA SER A 309 -16.82 -17.03 -1.87
C SER A 309 -17.04 -17.17 -3.38
N LEU A 310 -17.25 -18.41 -3.87
CA LEU A 310 -17.58 -18.66 -5.28
C LEU A 310 -18.95 -18.09 -5.67
N LEU A 311 -19.95 -18.18 -4.78
CA LEU A 311 -21.27 -17.56 -5.01
C LEU A 311 -21.17 -16.03 -5.08
N GLY A 312 -20.36 -15.42 -4.21
CA GLY A 312 -20.07 -14.00 -4.27
C GLY A 312 -19.35 -13.62 -5.56
N LEU A 313 -18.44 -14.47 -6.07
CA LEU A 313 -17.80 -14.28 -7.37
C LEU A 313 -18.79 -14.33 -8.53
N LEU A 314 -19.73 -15.29 -8.52
CA LEU A 314 -20.79 -15.36 -9.51
C LEU A 314 -21.67 -14.10 -9.50
N PHE A 315 -22.08 -13.65 -8.31
CA PHE A 315 -22.85 -12.41 -8.16
C PHE A 315 -22.06 -11.19 -8.66
N TYR A 316 -20.76 -11.14 -8.38
CA TYR A 316 -19.88 -10.08 -8.87
C TYR A 316 -19.77 -10.06 -10.40
N LEU A 317 -19.71 -11.23 -11.05
CA LEU A 317 -19.69 -11.33 -12.51
C LEU A 317 -21.02 -10.86 -13.13
N LEU A 318 -22.16 -11.25 -12.54
CA LEU A 318 -23.48 -10.80 -12.99
C LEU A 318 -23.65 -9.27 -12.84
N THR A 319 -23.12 -8.70 -11.76
CA THR A 319 -23.16 -7.27 -11.49
C THR A 319 -21.97 -6.48 -12.04
N TRP A 320 -21.09 -7.12 -12.83
CA TRP A 320 -19.87 -6.50 -13.37
C TRP A 320 -20.12 -5.18 -14.13
N PRO A 321 -21.16 -5.02 -14.96
CA PRO A 321 -21.41 -3.74 -15.64
C PRO A 321 -21.60 -2.57 -14.66
N ILE A 322 -22.25 -2.82 -13.52
CA ILE A 322 -22.46 -1.81 -12.46
C ILE A 322 -21.12 -1.44 -11.82
N TRP A 323 -20.30 -2.45 -11.48
CA TRP A 323 -18.98 -2.22 -10.89
C TRP A 323 -18.00 -1.55 -11.86
N TRP A 324 -18.08 -1.89 -13.15
CA TRP A 324 -17.31 -1.24 -14.20
C TRP A 324 -17.65 0.25 -14.30
N LEU A 325 -18.92 0.62 -14.12
CA LEU A 325 -19.39 2.00 -14.17
C LEU A 325 -18.96 2.80 -12.95
N ILE A 326 -19.18 2.27 -11.74
CA ILE A 326 -18.99 2.97 -10.46
C ILE A 326 -17.52 2.99 -10.01
N LEU A 327 -16.77 1.91 -10.24
CA LEU A 327 -15.41 1.79 -9.74
C LEU A 327 -14.39 2.32 -10.76
N LYS A 328 -13.35 2.97 -10.24
CA LYS A 328 -12.21 3.45 -11.03
C LYS A 328 -11.41 2.30 -11.62
N SER A 329 -10.80 2.51 -12.79
CA SER A 329 -9.72 1.62 -13.22
C SER A 329 -8.50 1.77 -12.30
N PRO A 330 -7.63 0.77 -12.21
CA PRO A 330 -6.35 0.89 -11.52
C PRO A 330 -5.52 2.12 -11.97
N GLN A 331 -5.54 2.43 -13.26
CA GLN A 331 -4.86 3.59 -13.86
C GLN A 331 -5.45 4.92 -13.38
N GLN A 332 -6.79 4.99 -13.24
CA GLN A 332 -7.47 6.15 -12.65
C GLN A 332 -7.15 6.31 -11.16
N GLY A 333 -7.07 5.20 -10.42
CA GLY A 333 -6.65 5.21 -9.01
C GLY A 333 -5.20 5.64 -8.80
N ALA A 334 -4.32 5.33 -9.76
CA ALA A 334 -2.90 5.71 -9.73
C ALA A 334 -2.66 7.22 -9.89
N GLN A 335 -3.60 7.97 -10.48
CA GLN A 335 -3.43 9.40 -10.76
C GLN A 335 -3.07 10.23 -9.53
N SER A 336 -3.70 9.94 -8.38
CA SER A 336 -3.38 10.64 -7.13
C SER A 336 -1.97 10.30 -6.60
N PHE A 337 -1.48 9.09 -6.86
CA PHE A 337 -0.09 8.71 -6.53
C PHE A 337 0.90 9.39 -7.47
N LEU A 338 0.58 9.47 -8.77
CA LEU A 338 1.42 10.16 -9.74
C LEU A 338 1.54 11.65 -9.41
N LEU A 339 0.44 12.31 -9.04
CA LEU A 339 0.50 13.69 -8.53
C LEU A 339 1.41 13.78 -7.30
N ALA A 340 1.21 12.91 -6.31
CA ALA A 340 2.04 12.89 -5.11
C ALA A 340 3.52 12.61 -5.39
N ALA A 341 3.83 11.85 -6.44
CA ALA A 341 5.19 11.53 -6.87
C ALA A 341 5.84 12.66 -7.68
N MET A 342 5.07 13.37 -8.50
CA MET A 342 5.60 14.24 -9.55
C MET A 342 5.45 15.74 -9.25
N GLU A 343 4.42 16.13 -8.50
CA GLU A 343 4.06 17.54 -8.34
C GLU A 343 5.13 18.31 -7.57
N ALA A 344 5.64 19.40 -8.14
CA ALA A 344 6.72 20.18 -7.53
C ALA A 344 6.23 20.94 -6.29
N GLY A 345 4.99 21.43 -6.27
CA GLY A 345 4.41 22.11 -5.11
C GLY A 345 4.21 21.21 -3.88
N LEU A 346 4.29 19.88 -4.06
CA LEU A 346 4.29 18.92 -2.95
C LEU A 346 5.71 18.56 -2.48
N SER A 347 6.74 19.12 -3.11
CA SER A 347 8.15 18.94 -2.73
C SER A 347 8.51 19.73 -1.47
N ALA A 348 9.56 19.28 -0.79
CA ALA A 348 10.23 20.07 0.24
C ALA A 348 10.92 21.34 -0.25
N VAL A 349 11.29 21.41 -1.53
CA VAL A 349 12.31 22.33 -2.05
C VAL A 349 11.72 23.53 -2.85
N GLY A 350 10.40 23.63 -3.00
CA GLY A 350 9.75 24.68 -3.80
C GLY A 350 9.24 25.85 -2.97
N GLU A 351 9.93 26.98 -3.02
CA GLU A 351 9.42 28.30 -2.60
C GLU A 351 9.19 29.11 -3.89
N THR A 352 7.94 29.41 -4.26
CA THR A 352 7.63 30.44 -5.26
C THR A 352 6.98 31.65 -4.59
N ASP A 353 7.16 32.85 -5.13
CA ASP A 353 6.69 34.11 -4.50
C ASP A 353 5.16 34.16 -4.28
N GLU A 354 4.38 33.38 -5.04
CA GLU A 354 2.94 33.21 -4.79
C GLU A 354 2.62 32.41 -3.50
N ASP A 355 3.48 31.46 -3.12
CA ASP A 355 3.30 30.62 -1.92
C ASP A 355 3.49 31.44 -0.63
N ARG A 356 4.32 32.50 -0.71
CA ARG A 356 4.57 33.45 0.37
C ARG A 356 3.34 34.31 0.68
N GLN A 357 2.60 34.71 -0.35
CA GLN A 357 1.41 35.58 -0.25
C GLN A 357 0.20 34.87 0.39
N ARG A 358 0.06 33.55 0.20
CA ARG A 358 -1.08 32.76 0.70
C ARG A 358 -0.90 32.18 2.11
N ARG A 359 0.22 32.44 2.80
CA ARG A 359 0.62 31.75 4.04
C ARG A 359 0.53 30.21 3.92
N ILE A 360 0.76 29.65 2.74
CA ILE A 360 0.88 28.20 2.59
C ILE A 360 2.35 27.89 2.85
N VAL A 361 2.69 27.89 4.14
CA VAL A 361 4.00 27.44 4.65
C VAL A 361 4.31 26.08 4.04
N GLY A 362 5.53 25.92 3.53
CA GLY A 362 6.11 24.67 3.03
C GLY A 362 5.50 23.48 3.76
N ILE A 363 4.73 22.71 2.99
CA ILE A 363 3.72 21.80 3.49
C ILE A 363 4.23 20.95 4.66
N GLN A 364 3.68 21.18 5.86
CA GLN A 364 3.81 20.27 7.01
C GLN A 364 3.33 18.89 6.52
N GLY A 365 4.24 17.92 6.38
CA GLY A 365 3.94 16.61 5.77
C GLY A 365 2.90 15.80 6.56
N GLY A 366 2.50 14.65 6.02
CA GLY A 366 1.37 13.88 6.53
C GLY A 366 0.02 14.33 5.95
N ARG A 367 0.03 15.05 4.83
CA ARG A 367 -1.19 15.48 4.13
C ARG A 367 -1.82 14.33 3.34
N LEU A 368 -3.15 14.32 3.32
CA LEU A 368 -3.94 13.37 2.55
C LEU A 368 -4.23 13.93 1.15
N ILE A 369 -3.92 13.17 0.12
CA ILE A 369 -4.21 13.48 -1.29
C ILE A 369 -5.27 12.52 -1.78
N LYS A 370 -6.33 13.07 -2.38
CA LYS A 370 -7.45 12.32 -2.94
C LYS A 370 -8.05 13.09 -4.10
N GLU A 371 -8.34 12.41 -5.20
CA GLU A 371 -8.79 13.04 -6.46
C GLU A 371 -7.82 14.12 -6.96
N CYS A 372 -6.51 13.83 -6.93
CA CYS A 372 -5.46 14.78 -7.35
C CYS A 372 -5.56 16.15 -6.63
N LYS A 373 -6.12 16.17 -5.41
CA LYS A 373 -6.26 17.37 -4.58
C LYS A 373 -5.90 17.03 -3.15
N GLN A 374 -5.35 18.01 -2.44
CA GLN A 374 -5.15 17.90 -1.02
C GLN A 374 -6.50 17.92 -0.29
N ARG A 375 -6.66 17.02 0.67
CA ARG A 375 -7.82 16.90 1.56
C ARG A 375 -7.36 16.87 3.00
N GLU A 376 -8.23 17.29 3.89
CA GLU A 376 -8.02 17.18 5.32
C GLU A 376 -8.41 15.77 5.79
N VAL A 377 -7.74 15.30 6.85
CA VAL A 377 -8.05 14.03 7.49
C VAL A 377 -9.25 14.24 8.42
N LEU A 378 -10.27 13.39 8.28
CA LEU A 378 -11.55 13.57 9.00
C LEU A 378 -11.47 13.19 10.49
N ARG A 379 -10.56 12.30 10.87
CA ARG A 379 -10.41 11.82 12.25
C ARG A 379 -9.40 12.67 13.02
N LYS A 380 -9.82 13.21 14.17
CA LYS A 380 -8.98 14.04 15.05
C LYS A 380 -7.83 13.27 15.69
N GLU A 381 -8.01 11.97 15.93
CA GLU A 381 -6.96 11.07 16.47
C GLU A 381 -5.68 11.07 15.62
N VAL A 382 -5.79 11.27 14.31
CA VAL A 382 -4.63 11.36 13.41
C VAL A 382 -3.79 12.60 13.71
N MET A 383 -4.38 13.63 14.31
CA MET A 383 -3.71 14.88 14.66
C MET A 383 -3.18 14.91 16.09
N ASP A 384 -3.44 13.89 16.90
CA ASP A 384 -3.01 13.83 18.31
C ASP A 384 -1.62 13.20 18.44
N ASP A 385 -0.65 14.01 18.86
CA ASP A 385 0.74 13.58 19.00
C ASP A 385 0.91 12.56 20.16
N LYS A 386 0.06 12.60 21.20
CA LYS A 386 0.13 11.62 22.30
C LYS A 386 -0.28 10.23 21.84
N ILE A 387 -1.29 10.14 20.98
CA ILE A 387 -1.72 8.86 20.38
C ILE A 387 -0.62 8.35 19.44
N ALA A 388 -0.02 9.26 18.67
CA ALA A 388 1.09 8.92 17.78
C ALA A 388 2.30 8.33 18.52
N GLU A 389 2.72 8.93 19.64
CA GLU A 389 3.81 8.43 20.47
C GLU A 389 3.47 7.06 21.09
N LYS A 390 2.25 6.89 21.59
CA LYS A 390 1.77 5.60 22.12
C LYS A 390 1.80 4.52 21.05
N LEU A 391 1.28 4.81 19.86
CA LEU A 391 1.26 3.89 18.73
C LEU A 391 2.68 3.54 18.28
N TRP A 392 3.60 4.50 18.27
CA TRP A 392 4.99 4.28 17.93
C TRP A 392 5.66 3.29 18.90
N LYS A 393 5.55 3.54 20.21
CA LYS A 393 6.10 2.65 21.25
C LYS A 393 5.49 1.25 21.17
N PHE A 394 4.17 1.17 21.07
CA PHE A 394 3.45 -0.10 20.89
C PHE A 394 3.99 -0.89 19.68
N SER A 395 4.17 -0.21 18.55
CA SER A 395 4.68 -0.84 17.32
C SER A 395 6.11 -1.35 17.48
N GLN A 396 6.98 -0.59 18.15
CA GLN A 396 8.36 -1.00 18.43
C GLN A 396 8.42 -2.23 19.36
N GLU A 397 7.67 -2.19 20.47
CA GLU A 397 7.60 -3.30 21.41
C GLU A 397 7.04 -4.57 20.76
N GLN A 398 5.99 -4.44 19.94
CA GLN A 398 5.40 -5.56 19.22
C GLN A 398 6.40 -6.17 18.24
N ILE A 399 7.12 -5.36 17.46
CA ILE A 399 8.16 -5.85 16.54
C ILE A 399 9.27 -6.55 17.32
N GLU A 400 9.76 -5.98 18.41
CA GLU A 400 10.84 -6.57 19.20
C GLU A 400 10.43 -7.94 19.78
N LYS A 401 9.23 -8.03 20.37
CA LYS A 401 8.66 -9.30 20.87
C LYS A 401 8.56 -10.33 19.74
N THR A 402 8.00 -9.94 18.59
CA THR A 402 7.79 -10.83 17.44
C THR A 402 9.10 -11.26 16.80
N GLU A 403 10.07 -10.38 16.61
CA GLU A 403 11.39 -10.72 16.04
C GLU A 403 12.15 -11.70 16.95
N LYS A 404 12.14 -11.47 18.27
CA LYS A 404 12.76 -12.40 19.24
C LYS A 404 12.10 -13.78 19.19
N ALA A 405 10.77 -13.84 19.19
CA ALA A 405 10.04 -15.10 19.09
C ALA A 405 10.29 -15.82 17.75
N SER A 406 10.30 -15.08 16.65
CA SER A 406 10.57 -15.58 15.30
C SER A 406 12.02 -16.10 15.17
N ALA A 407 13.00 -15.43 15.79
CA ALA A 407 14.40 -15.86 15.84
C ALA A 407 14.58 -17.16 16.64
N LEU A 408 13.92 -17.29 17.80
CA LEU A 408 13.94 -18.53 18.60
C LEU A 408 13.36 -19.70 17.80
N ARG A 409 12.22 -19.52 17.12
CA ARG A 409 11.61 -20.56 16.27
C ARG A 409 12.55 -21.01 15.16
N ARG A 410 13.18 -20.06 14.45
CA ARG A 410 14.17 -20.39 13.40
C ARG A 410 15.39 -21.14 13.95
N ALA A 411 15.84 -20.83 15.16
CA ALA A 411 16.95 -21.52 15.80
C ALA A 411 16.58 -22.98 16.12
N ILE A 412 15.37 -23.22 16.65
CA ILE A 412 14.82 -24.55 16.91
C ILE A 412 14.69 -25.35 15.61
N GLU A 413 14.02 -24.79 14.58
CA GLU A 413 13.85 -25.45 13.28
C GLU A 413 15.19 -25.79 12.61
N LYS A 414 16.21 -24.93 12.77
CA LYS A 414 17.56 -25.20 12.26
C LYS A 414 18.23 -26.34 13.03
N GLY A 415 18.04 -26.41 14.34
CA GLY A 415 18.50 -27.51 15.18
C GLY A 415 17.88 -28.85 14.76
N GLU A 416 16.55 -28.89 14.61
CA GLU A 416 15.80 -30.06 14.17
C GLU A 416 16.25 -30.54 12.78
N LYS A 417 16.39 -29.63 11.81
CA LYS A 417 16.91 -29.97 10.47
C LYS A 417 18.34 -30.50 10.50
N GLN A 418 19.20 -29.98 11.38
CA GLN A 418 20.55 -30.48 11.55
C GLN A 418 20.56 -31.88 12.17
N GLU A 419 19.69 -32.17 13.13
CA GLU A 419 19.51 -33.51 13.69
C GLU A 419 18.97 -34.51 12.67
N GLU A 420 17.99 -34.11 11.87
CA GLU A 420 17.46 -34.94 10.78
C GLU A 420 18.53 -35.23 9.71
N ALA A 421 19.33 -34.23 9.33
CA ALA A 421 20.45 -34.41 8.40
C ALA A 421 21.50 -35.38 8.97
N LYS A 422 21.82 -35.28 10.27
CA LYS A 422 22.72 -36.21 10.96
C LYS A 422 22.15 -37.64 11.03
N LYS A 423 20.84 -37.80 11.22
CA LYS A 423 20.17 -39.11 11.19
C LYS A 423 20.19 -39.73 9.79
N LYS A 424 20.02 -38.93 8.73
CA LYS A 424 20.10 -39.39 7.32
C LYS A 424 21.52 -39.72 6.85
N GLN A 425 22.55 -39.17 7.49
CA GLN A 425 23.96 -39.42 7.14
C GLN A 425 24.60 -40.61 7.90
N LYS A 426 23.92 -41.25 8.85
CA LYS A 426 24.44 -42.50 9.44
C LYS A 426 24.34 -43.62 8.39
N PRO A 427 25.46 -44.18 7.91
CA PRO A 427 25.41 -45.28 6.95
C PRO A 427 24.83 -46.52 7.64
N ASP A 428 24.09 -47.31 6.85
CA ASP A 428 23.51 -48.60 7.23
C ASP A 428 24.64 -49.63 7.52
N ARG A 429 25.30 -49.48 8.67
CA ARG A 429 26.20 -50.50 9.24
C ARG A 429 25.31 -51.53 9.94
N GLY A 430 24.67 -52.40 9.15
CA GLY A 430 23.72 -53.34 9.75
C GLY A 430 23.18 -54.46 8.89
N LYS A 431 23.78 -54.83 7.74
CA LYS A 431 23.53 -56.12 7.08
C LYS A 431 24.78 -56.66 6.39
N LYS A 432 25.71 -57.19 7.20
CA LYS A 432 26.60 -58.28 6.79
C LYS A 432 26.60 -59.29 7.93
N GLU A 433 26.50 -60.56 7.53
CA GLU A 433 26.62 -61.82 8.28
C GLU A 433 25.31 -62.56 8.52
N GLY A 434 25.22 -63.68 7.80
CA GLY A 434 24.13 -64.64 7.65
C GLY A 434 24.49 -65.53 6.48
#